data_AF-A0A520BHS5-F1
#
_entry.id   AF-A0A520BHS5-F1
#
_cell.length_a   1.000
_cell.length_b   1.000
_cell.length_c   1.000
_cell.angle_alpha   90.00
_cell.angle_beta   90.00
_cell.angle_gamma   90.00
#
_symmetry.space_group_name_H-M   'P 1'
#
loop_
_entity.id
_entity.type
_entity.pdbx_description
1 polymer ?
#
loop_
_entity_poly.entity_id
_entity_poly.type
_entity_poly.pdbx_seq_one_letter_code
_entity_poly.pdbx_strand_id
1 'polypeptide(L)'
;MSLEKQLSTRSGNKCELCTATAHLTVYEVPPTSNANTDNSVLVCKTCLDQIEKTEQINPEHWKILTETMWSEFAPVQVVAWRMLSRLRNEGWAADSLDILYLDDETLEWAKKTGDHEQDGTVEFHQDSNGARLHEGDTVVLIKTLDVKGSTLSAKLGT
;
A
#
# COMPACT_ATOMS: atom_id res chain seq x y z
N MET A 1 -16.05 21.07 -11.28
CA MET A 1 -16.48 20.20 -10.17
C MET A 1 -15.22 19.65 -9.53
N SER A 2 -15.15 19.57 -8.20
CA SER A 2 -13.97 19.01 -7.52
C SER A 2 -13.84 17.51 -7.81
N LEU A 3 -12.62 17.04 -7.99
CA LEU A 3 -12.27 15.63 -8.26
C LEU A 3 -12.92 14.68 -7.24
N GLU A 4 -12.88 15.03 -5.95
CA GLU A 4 -13.53 14.29 -4.86
C GLU A 4 -15.01 14.04 -5.11
N LYS A 5 -15.71 15.01 -5.71
CA LYS A 5 -17.15 14.90 -6.00
C LYS A 5 -17.41 13.98 -7.20
N GLN A 6 -16.54 14.01 -8.21
CA GLN A 6 -16.62 13.10 -9.35
C GLN A 6 -16.38 11.65 -8.92
N LEU A 7 -15.35 11.43 -8.09
CA LEU A 7 -15.04 10.13 -7.52
C LEU A 7 -16.18 9.65 -6.60
N SER A 8 -16.69 10.50 -5.72
CA SER A 8 -17.83 10.14 -4.85
C SER A 8 -19.08 9.76 -5.64
N THR A 9 -19.36 10.43 -6.78
CA THR A 9 -20.46 10.05 -7.67
C THR A 9 -20.20 8.72 -8.35
N ARG A 10 -18.98 8.49 -8.86
CA ARG A 10 -18.57 7.24 -9.52
C ARG A 10 -18.64 6.05 -8.56
N SER A 11 -18.11 6.20 -7.36
CA SER A 11 -18.03 5.13 -6.36
C SER A 11 -19.30 4.99 -5.52
N GLY A 12 -20.33 5.83 -5.76
CA GLY A 12 -21.59 5.80 -5.02
C GLY A 12 -21.44 6.15 -3.53
N ASN A 13 -20.50 7.04 -3.17
CA ASN A 13 -20.08 7.35 -1.79
C ASN A 13 -19.59 6.10 -1.02
N LYS A 14 -18.85 5.23 -1.69
CA LYS A 14 -18.20 4.05 -1.10
C LYS A 14 -16.75 3.97 -1.53
N CYS A 15 -15.94 3.25 -0.76
CA CYS A 15 -14.58 2.89 -1.11
C CYS A 15 -14.59 1.98 -2.33
N GLU A 16 -13.80 2.28 -3.36
CA GLU A 16 -13.71 1.49 -4.59
C GLU A 16 -12.98 0.15 -4.40
N LEU A 17 -12.28 -0.01 -3.26
CA LEU A 17 -11.52 -1.22 -2.93
C LEU A 17 -12.29 -2.13 -1.99
N CYS A 18 -12.80 -1.60 -0.87
CA CYS A 18 -13.45 -2.41 0.17
C CYS A 18 -14.94 -2.12 0.37
N THR A 19 -15.54 -1.25 -0.44
CA THR A 19 -16.96 -0.84 -0.36
C THR A 19 -17.39 -0.14 0.93
N ALA A 20 -16.45 0.15 1.84
CA ALA A 20 -16.71 0.90 3.06
C ALA A 20 -17.25 2.31 2.76
N THR A 21 -18.13 2.83 3.61
CA THR A 21 -18.70 4.19 3.49
C THR A 21 -18.06 5.20 4.45
N ALA A 22 -17.12 4.74 5.29
CA ALA A 22 -16.52 5.55 6.35
C ALA A 22 -15.18 6.15 5.91
N HIS A 23 -14.96 7.43 6.27
CA HIS A 23 -13.69 8.16 6.08
C HIS A 23 -13.09 8.00 4.68
N LEU A 24 -13.85 8.40 3.66
CA LEU A 24 -13.45 8.35 2.26
C LEU A 24 -12.50 9.51 1.95
N THR A 25 -11.40 9.18 1.29
CA THR A 25 -10.40 10.13 0.82
C THR A 25 -10.00 9.78 -0.60
N VAL A 26 -9.58 10.80 -1.34
CA VAL A 26 -9.03 10.58 -2.68
C VAL A 26 -7.59 10.11 -2.51
N TYR A 27 -7.28 9.00 -3.17
CA TYR A 27 -5.93 8.50 -3.30
C TYR A 27 -5.50 8.57 -4.76
N GLU A 28 -4.40 9.25 -5.02
CA GLU A 28 -3.75 9.30 -6.32
C GLU A 28 -2.87 8.08 -6.49
N VAL A 29 -3.08 7.32 -7.55
CA VAL A 29 -2.35 6.07 -7.78
C VAL A 29 -1.01 6.41 -8.46
N PRO A 30 0.15 6.32 -7.76
CA PRO A 30 1.45 6.61 -8.36
C PRO A 30 1.72 5.69 -9.56
N PRO A 31 2.56 6.09 -10.54
CA PRO A 31 3.52 7.20 -10.54
C PRO A 31 2.99 8.47 -11.25
N THR A 32 1.69 8.63 -11.44
CA THR A 32 1.15 9.81 -12.11
C THR A 32 1.18 11.02 -11.18
N SER A 33 1.67 12.16 -11.70
CA SER A 33 1.78 13.41 -10.93
C SER A 33 0.57 14.35 -11.10
N ASN A 34 -0.50 13.89 -11.76
CA ASN A 34 -1.70 14.68 -12.01
C ASN A 34 -2.95 13.93 -11.54
N ALA A 35 -3.51 14.36 -10.41
CA ALA A 35 -4.81 13.95 -9.89
C ALA A 35 -5.90 14.10 -10.97
N ASN A 36 -6.43 12.98 -11.45
CA ASN A 36 -7.53 12.92 -12.41
C ASN A 36 -8.44 11.74 -12.06
N THR A 37 -9.68 11.75 -12.51
CA THR A 37 -10.64 10.67 -12.23
C THR A 37 -10.14 9.31 -12.72
N ASP A 38 -9.30 9.29 -13.76
CA ASP A 38 -8.67 8.09 -14.32
C ASP A 38 -7.40 7.66 -13.57
N ASN A 39 -6.81 8.54 -12.74
CA ASN A 39 -5.59 8.29 -11.98
C ASN A 39 -5.78 8.31 -10.46
N SER A 40 -7.01 8.53 -10.01
CA SER A 40 -7.36 8.67 -8.62
C SER A 40 -8.52 7.73 -8.30
N VAL A 41 -8.52 7.23 -7.06
CA VAL A 41 -9.56 6.34 -6.54
C VAL A 41 -10.06 6.85 -5.21
N LEU A 42 -11.32 6.57 -4.91
CA LEU A 42 -11.89 6.85 -3.61
C LEU A 42 -11.63 5.67 -2.68
N VAL A 43 -10.82 5.88 -1.64
CA VAL A 43 -10.44 4.84 -0.68
C VAL A 43 -10.83 5.25 0.72
N CYS A 44 -11.13 4.27 1.58
CA CYS A 44 -11.29 4.56 2.99
C CYS A 44 -9.93 4.73 3.66
N LYS A 45 -9.91 5.40 4.82
CA LYS A 45 -8.70 5.59 5.61
C LYS A 45 -7.93 4.30 5.86
N THR A 46 -8.60 3.20 6.18
CA THR A 46 -7.95 1.89 6.44
C THR A 46 -7.24 1.35 5.20
N CYS A 47 -7.88 1.40 4.02
CA CYS A 47 -7.23 0.99 2.78
C CYS A 47 -6.02 1.88 2.47
N LEU A 48 -6.16 3.20 2.65
CA LEU A 48 -5.05 4.14 2.45
C LEU A 48 -3.86 3.79 3.35
N ASP A 49 -4.11 3.62 4.65
CA ASP A 49 -3.06 3.33 5.64
C ASP A 49 -2.31 2.03 5.32
N GLN A 50 -3.02 1.01 4.83
CA GLN A 50 -2.43 -0.27 4.42
C GLN A 50 -1.70 -0.19 3.06
N ILE A 51 -2.18 0.63 2.12
CA ILE A 51 -1.48 0.89 0.84
C ILE A 51 -0.18 1.66 1.09
N GLU A 52 -0.25 2.71 1.91
CA GLU A 52 0.90 3.55 2.30
C GLU A 52 1.83 2.88 3.31
N LYS A 53 1.57 1.61 3.67
CA LYS A 53 2.42 0.84 4.59
C LYS A 53 2.49 1.51 5.98
N THR A 54 1.47 2.26 6.34
CA THR A 54 1.35 2.90 7.66
C THR A 54 0.75 1.93 8.68
N GLU A 55 -0.04 0.95 8.23
CA GLU A 55 -0.63 -0.13 9.06
C GLU A 55 -0.35 -1.52 8.46
N GLN A 56 -0.44 -2.56 9.28
CA GLN A 56 -0.33 -3.94 8.82
C GLN A 56 -1.48 -4.29 7.88
N ILE A 57 -1.13 -4.92 6.75
CA ILE A 57 -2.10 -5.40 5.76
C ILE A 57 -2.96 -6.49 6.42
N ASN A 58 -4.29 -6.29 6.42
CA ASN A 58 -5.23 -7.28 6.93
C ASN A 58 -5.78 -8.17 5.79
N PRO A 59 -5.31 -9.42 5.62
CA PRO A 59 -5.73 -10.26 4.50
C PRO A 59 -7.25 -10.50 4.45
N GLU A 60 -7.95 -10.57 5.59
CA GLU A 60 -9.41 -10.72 5.59
C GLU A 60 -10.13 -9.50 5.02
N HIS A 61 -9.60 -8.30 5.27
CA HIS A 61 -10.16 -7.07 4.71
C HIS A 61 -10.00 -7.01 3.18
N TRP A 62 -8.91 -7.56 2.65
CA TRP A 62 -8.58 -7.53 1.23
C TRP A 62 -9.19 -8.69 0.42
N LYS A 63 -9.89 -9.65 1.03
CA LYS A 63 -10.60 -10.72 0.29
C LYS A 63 -11.59 -10.17 -0.73
N ILE A 64 -12.16 -8.99 -0.46
CA ILE A 64 -13.08 -8.31 -1.38
C ILE A 64 -12.39 -7.82 -2.67
N LEU A 65 -11.05 -7.75 -2.70
CA LEU A 65 -10.31 -7.45 -3.93
C LEU A 65 -10.59 -8.45 -5.05
N THR A 66 -10.90 -9.70 -4.71
CA THR A 66 -11.25 -10.71 -5.72
C THR A 66 -12.51 -10.33 -6.52
N GLU A 67 -13.37 -9.47 -5.96
CA GLU A 67 -14.51 -8.90 -6.67
C GLU A 67 -14.15 -7.56 -7.31
N THR A 68 -13.44 -6.68 -6.61
CA THR A 68 -13.13 -5.32 -7.12
C THR A 68 -12.03 -5.29 -8.18
N MET A 69 -11.23 -6.34 -8.31
CA MET A 69 -10.24 -6.49 -9.38
C MET A 69 -10.87 -6.48 -10.78
N TRP A 70 -12.16 -6.85 -10.89
CA TRP A 70 -12.93 -6.83 -12.14
C TRP A 70 -13.59 -5.48 -12.44
N SER A 71 -13.24 -4.45 -11.67
CA SER A 71 -13.77 -3.10 -11.88
C SER A 71 -13.42 -2.56 -13.25
N GLU A 72 -14.32 -1.81 -13.87
CA GLU A 72 -14.12 -1.14 -15.17
C GLU A 72 -13.10 0.00 -15.11
N PHE A 73 -12.67 0.38 -13.90
CA PHE A 73 -11.78 1.49 -13.68
C PHE A 73 -10.32 1.04 -13.53
N ALA A 74 -9.50 1.43 -14.51
CA ALA A 74 -8.05 1.20 -14.51
C ALA A 74 -7.35 1.50 -13.15
N PRO A 75 -7.60 2.63 -12.46
CA PRO A 75 -6.87 2.90 -11.21
C PRO A 75 -7.29 1.96 -10.07
N VAL A 76 -8.52 1.43 -10.08
CA VAL A 76 -8.97 0.41 -9.11
C VAL A 76 -8.28 -0.92 -9.40
N GLN A 77 -8.21 -1.31 -10.67
CA GLN A 77 -7.53 -2.53 -11.11
C GLN A 77 -6.03 -2.51 -10.76
N VAL A 78 -5.35 -1.38 -10.99
CA VAL A 78 -3.94 -1.21 -10.63
C VAL A 78 -3.72 -1.37 -9.13
N VAL A 79 -4.53 -0.72 -8.30
CA VAL A 79 -4.38 -0.82 -6.84
C VAL A 79 -4.73 -2.23 -6.35
N ALA A 80 -5.78 -2.85 -6.90
CA ALA A 80 -6.13 -4.23 -6.58
C ALA A 80 -4.98 -5.18 -6.90
N TRP A 81 -4.38 -5.08 -8.09
CA TRP A 81 -3.24 -5.89 -8.49
C TRP A 81 -2.04 -5.70 -7.59
N ARG A 82 -1.72 -4.45 -7.21
CA ARG A 82 -0.62 -4.14 -6.27
C ARG A 82 -0.84 -4.79 -4.92
N MET A 83 -2.04 -4.64 -4.36
CA MET A 83 -2.37 -5.22 -3.07
C MET A 83 -2.41 -6.76 -3.09
N LEU A 84 -2.98 -7.35 -4.15
CA LEU A 84 -2.94 -8.80 -4.35
C LEU A 84 -1.51 -9.31 -4.49
N SER A 85 -0.65 -8.57 -5.20
CA SER A 85 0.77 -8.88 -5.32
C SER A 85 1.50 -8.87 -3.98
N ARG A 86 1.21 -7.90 -3.11
CA ARG A 86 1.74 -7.89 -1.74
C ARG A 86 1.25 -9.08 -0.91
N LEU A 87 0.00 -9.47 -1.15
CA LEU A 87 -0.67 -10.60 -0.49
C LEU A 87 -0.41 -11.94 -1.18
N ARG A 88 0.48 -12.03 -2.17
CA ARG A 88 0.75 -13.27 -2.94
C ARG A 88 1.09 -14.50 -2.09
N ASN A 89 1.50 -14.29 -0.83
CA ASN A 89 1.76 -15.36 0.12
C ASN A 89 0.47 -16.07 0.59
N GLU A 90 -0.67 -15.38 0.47
CA GLU A 90 -1.99 -15.93 0.69
C GLU A 90 -2.47 -16.66 -0.57
N GLY A 91 -2.88 -17.92 -0.43
CA GLY A 91 -3.29 -18.75 -1.57
C GLY A 91 -4.43 -18.16 -2.40
N TRP A 92 -5.38 -17.45 -1.78
CA TRP A 92 -6.49 -16.81 -2.47
C TRP A 92 -6.07 -15.58 -3.29
N ALA A 93 -5.05 -14.84 -2.82
CA ALA A 93 -4.54 -13.67 -3.53
C ALA A 93 -3.67 -14.08 -4.71
N ALA A 94 -2.88 -15.15 -4.56
CA ALA A 94 -2.15 -15.77 -5.66
C ALA A 94 -3.08 -16.29 -6.76
N ASP A 95 -4.14 -17.00 -6.39
CA ASP A 95 -5.16 -17.48 -7.34
C ASP A 95 -5.87 -16.31 -8.04
N SER A 96 -6.23 -15.27 -7.27
CA SER A 96 -6.82 -14.03 -7.82
C SER A 96 -5.87 -13.33 -8.79
N LEU A 97 -4.56 -13.26 -8.52
CA LEU A 97 -3.59 -12.70 -9.47
C LEU A 97 -3.44 -13.50 -10.74
N ASP A 98 -3.52 -14.83 -10.65
CA ASP A 98 -3.38 -15.73 -11.81
C ASP A 98 -4.56 -15.57 -12.78
N ILE A 99 -5.77 -15.40 -12.25
CA ILE A 99 -6.97 -15.15 -13.05
C ILE A 99 -7.12 -13.68 -13.47
N LEU A 100 -6.40 -12.74 -12.83
CA LEU A 100 -6.48 -11.31 -13.11
C LEU A 100 -5.84 -11.01 -14.46
N TYR A 101 -6.68 -10.78 -15.47
CA TYR A 101 -6.21 -10.26 -16.75
C TYR A 101 -6.30 -8.73 -16.75
N LEU A 102 -5.15 -8.07 -16.79
CA LEU A 102 -5.03 -6.63 -16.98
C LEU A 102 -4.60 -6.34 -18.42
N ASP A 103 -5.08 -5.21 -18.95
CA ASP A 103 -4.56 -4.68 -20.19
C ASP A 103 -3.07 -4.31 -20.04
N ASP A 104 -2.29 -4.40 -21.12
CA ASP A 104 -0.84 -4.22 -21.10
C ASP A 104 -0.48 -2.83 -20.54
N GLU A 105 -1.22 -1.78 -20.92
CA GLU A 105 -1.03 -0.42 -20.38
C GLU A 105 -1.26 -0.35 -18.87
N THR A 106 -2.29 -1.06 -18.37
CA THR A 106 -2.65 -1.08 -16.95
C THR A 106 -1.63 -1.88 -16.14
N LEU A 107 -1.16 -2.99 -16.69
CA LEU A 107 -0.14 -3.83 -16.10
C LEU A 107 1.22 -3.11 -16.05
N GLU A 108 1.62 -2.41 -17.12
CA GLU A 108 2.81 -1.57 -17.14
C GLU A 108 2.72 -0.46 -16.09
N TRP A 109 1.56 0.18 -15.96
CA TRP A 109 1.34 1.18 -14.91
C TRP A 109 1.43 0.57 -13.51
N ALA A 110 0.86 -0.61 -13.29
CA ALA A 110 0.95 -1.30 -12.02
C ALA A 110 2.40 -1.65 -11.65
N LYS A 111 3.19 -2.12 -12.63
CA LYS A 111 4.61 -2.47 -12.47
C LYS A 111 5.51 -1.27 -12.22
N LYS A 112 5.21 -0.09 -12.77
CA LYS A 112 6.08 1.11 -12.66
C LYS A 112 6.39 1.57 -11.23
N THR A 113 5.52 1.29 -10.25
CA THR A 113 5.76 1.68 -8.86
C THR A 113 6.72 0.72 -8.13
N GLY A 114 7.08 -0.43 -8.73
CA GLY A 114 7.96 -1.41 -8.09
C GLY A 114 7.33 -2.11 -6.89
N ASP A 115 6.01 -1.97 -6.71
CA ASP A 115 5.30 -2.51 -5.55
C ASP A 115 5.21 -4.04 -5.56
N HIS A 116 5.36 -4.64 -6.74
CA HIS A 116 5.45 -6.09 -6.95
C HIS A 116 6.75 -6.71 -6.39
N GLU A 117 7.78 -5.89 -6.18
CA GLU A 117 9.10 -6.33 -5.69
C GLU A 117 9.20 -6.33 -4.17
N GLN A 118 8.29 -5.62 -3.49
CA GLN A 118 8.26 -5.59 -2.03
C GLN A 118 7.27 -6.63 -1.53
N ASP A 119 7.80 -7.65 -0.84
CA ASP A 119 6.98 -8.55 -0.03
C ASP A 119 6.07 -7.69 0.86
N GLY A 120 4.77 -8.02 0.96
CA GLY A 120 3.77 -7.22 1.69
C GLY A 120 4.10 -6.98 3.17
N THR A 121 5.18 -7.58 3.67
CA THR A 121 5.87 -7.25 4.90
C THR A 121 6.42 -5.83 4.85
N VAL A 122 5.66 -4.89 5.41
CA VAL A 122 6.23 -3.63 5.85
C VAL A 122 7.19 -3.95 7.00
N GLU A 123 8.48 -4.02 6.70
CA GLU A 123 9.51 -4.05 7.73
C GLU A 123 9.53 -2.68 8.42
N PHE A 124 8.64 -2.51 9.40
CA PHE A 124 8.72 -1.38 10.30
C PHE A 124 10.09 -1.43 10.98
N HIS A 125 10.85 -0.35 10.90
CA HIS A 125 12.05 -0.20 11.72
C HIS A 125 11.62 -0.30 13.18
N GLN A 126 11.95 -1.41 13.83
CA GLN A 126 11.64 -1.66 15.23
C GLN A 126 12.93 -1.67 16.03
N ASP A 127 12.90 -1.04 17.20
CA ASP A 127 13.95 -1.21 18.20
C ASP A 127 13.92 -2.65 18.75
N SER A 128 15.00 -3.08 19.42
CA SER A 128 15.08 -4.39 20.08
C SER A 128 13.99 -4.62 21.14
N ASN A 129 13.27 -3.59 21.58
CA ASN A 129 12.12 -3.68 22.47
C ASN A 129 10.76 -3.80 21.75
N GLY A 130 10.74 -3.92 20.42
CA GLY A 130 9.52 -4.01 19.61
C GLY A 130 8.78 -2.67 19.43
N ALA A 131 9.42 -1.55 19.77
CA ALA A 131 8.88 -0.22 19.54
C ALA A 131 9.11 0.20 18.08
N ARG A 132 8.06 0.64 17.40
CA ARG A 132 8.13 1.15 16.02
C ARG A 132 8.81 2.52 16.01
N LEU A 133 9.91 2.60 15.27
CA LEU A 133 10.69 3.81 15.07
C LEU A 133 10.14 4.57 13.86
N HIS A 134 10.11 5.90 13.99
CA HIS A 134 9.69 6.83 12.97
C HIS A 134 10.88 7.72 12.58
N GLU A 135 10.86 8.31 11.38
CA GLU A 135 11.90 9.28 11.02
C GLU A 135 11.89 10.48 11.99
N GLY A 136 13.02 10.73 12.65
CA GLY A 136 13.16 11.75 13.70
C GLY A 136 13.12 11.21 15.14
N ASP A 137 12.90 9.90 15.33
CA ASP A 137 12.97 9.28 16.65
C ASP A 137 14.42 9.13 17.13
N THR A 138 14.65 9.33 18.44
CA THR A 138 15.98 9.19 19.04
C THR A 138 16.20 7.74 19.46
N VAL A 139 16.90 6.98 18.62
CA VAL A 139 17.33 5.62 18.96
C VAL A 139 18.55 5.65 19.87
N VAL A 140 18.60 4.74 20.84
CA VAL A 140 19.74 4.61 21.76
C VAL A 140 20.25 3.17 21.68
N LEU A 141 21.55 3.01 21.51
CA LEU A 141 22.18 1.70 21.44
C LEU A 141 22.10 0.97 22.79
N ILE A 142 21.41 -0.17 22.83
CA ILE A 142 21.34 -1.05 24.01
C ILE A 142 22.52 -2.02 24.13
N LYS A 143 23.39 -2.07 23.12
CA LYS A 143 24.61 -2.88 23.08
C LYS A 143 25.70 -2.10 22.38
N THR A 144 26.94 -2.32 22.81
CA THR A 144 28.11 -1.76 22.13
C THR A 144 28.28 -2.46 20.78
N LEU A 145 28.28 -1.70 19.70
CA LEU A 145 28.56 -2.20 18.35
C LEU A 145 29.90 -1.65 17.86
N ASP A 146 30.69 -2.53 17.27
CA ASP A 146 31.93 -2.15 16.59
C ASP A 146 31.58 -1.68 15.16
N VAL A 147 31.89 -0.42 14.84
CA VAL A 147 31.56 0.15 13.53
C VAL A 147 32.63 -0.25 12.54
N LYS A 148 32.33 -1.25 11.73
CA LYS A 148 33.25 -1.77 10.72
C LYS A 148 33.62 -0.67 9.72
N GLY A 149 34.90 -0.26 9.71
CA GLY A 149 35.42 0.80 8.83
C GLY A 149 35.74 2.13 9.52
N SER A 150 35.58 2.22 10.85
CA SER A 150 36.06 3.35 11.65
C SER A 150 36.74 2.86 12.93
N THR A 151 37.60 3.67 13.54
CA THR A 151 38.17 3.38 14.87
C THR A 151 37.21 3.71 16.02
N LEU A 152 35.99 4.16 15.70
CA LEU A 152 34.94 4.46 16.67
C LEU A 152 34.10 3.22 16.95
N SER A 153 34.07 2.81 18.22
CA SER A 153 33.10 1.85 18.74
C SER A 153 31.88 2.61 19.27
N ALA A 154 30.69 2.30 18.78
CA ALA A 154 29.45 2.92 19.24
C ALA A 154 29.06 2.28 20.58
N LYS A 155 29.21 3.04 21.67
CA LYS A 155 28.98 2.54 23.03
C LYS A 155 27.49 2.56 23.39
N LEU A 156 27.10 1.62 24.25
CA LEU A 156 25.77 1.57 24.87
C LEU A 156 25.39 2.94 25.45
N GLY A 157 24.23 3.47 25.06
CA GLY A 157 23.72 4.77 25.52
C GLY A 157 23.92 5.95 24.55
N THR A 158 24.49 5.73 23.36
CA THR A 158 24.56 6.73 22.27
C THR A 158 23.41 6.52 21.30
#